data_AF-A0A0M8Q3S9-F1
#
_entry.id   AF-A0A0M8Q3S9-F1
#
_cell.length_a   1.000
_cell.length_b   1.000
_cell.length_c   1.000
_cell.angle_alpha   90.00
_cell.angle_beta   90.00
_cell.angle_gamma   90.00
#
_symmetry.space_group_name_H-M   'P 1'
#
loop_
_entity.id
_entity.type
_entity.pdbx_description
1 polymer ?
#
loop_
_entity_poly.entity_id
_entity_poly.type
_entity_poly.pdbx_seq_one_letter_code
_entity_poly.pdbx_strand_id
1 'polypeptide(L)' 'MAHYKSGYEFYLKKCEQFDLEPINFYYYVNQLSQEQLEHYNEAAQLKGSY' A
#
# COMPACT_ATOMS: atom_id res chain seq x y z
N MET A 1 -4.13 7.01 -12.31
CA MET A 1 -4.39 6.87 -10.86
C MET A 1 -4.71 5.45 -10.37
N ALA A 2 -4.68 4.40 -11.22
CA ALA A 2 -5.00 3.03 -10.78
C ALA A 2 -3.81 2.25 -10.20
N HIS A 3 -2.57 2.74 -10.38
CA HIS A 3 -1.35 1.95 -10.16
C HIS A 3 -1.06 1.59 -8.71
N TYR A 4 -1.52 2.36 -7.72
CA TYR A 4 -1.19 2.13 -6.30
C TYR A 4 -2.35 1.60 -5.46
N LYS A 5 -3.48 1.24 -6.08
CA LYS A 5 -4.64 0.74 -5.33
C LYS A 5 -4.33 -0.58 -4.61
N SER A 6 -3.69 -1.51 -5.30
CA SER A 6 -3.29 -2.80 -4.72
C SER A 6 -2.27 -2.63 -3.60
N GLY A 7 -1.29 -1.74 -3.78
CA GLY A 7 -0.35 -1.37 -2.72
C GLY A 7 -1.03 -0.76 -1.49
N TYR A 8 -2.03 0.09 -1.70
CA TYR A 8 -2.80 0.68 -0.61
C TYR A 8 -3.62 -0.35 0.16
N GLU A 9 -4.28 -1.29 -0.52
CA GLU A 9 -5.02 -2.38 0.14
C GLU A 9 -4.09 -3.27 0.97
N PHE A 10 -2.86 -3.51 0.49
CA PHE A 10 -1.85 -4.23 1.26
C PHE A 10 -1.36 -3.41 2.47
N TYR A 11 -1.14 -2.11 2.30
CA TYR A 11 -0.81 -1.18 3.39
C TYR A 11 -1.88 -1.21 4.49
N LEU A 12 -3.17 -1.16 4.14
CA LEU A 12 -4.27 -1.24 5.10
C LEU A 12 -4.21 -2.53 5.94
N LYS A 13 -3.96 -3.68 5.31
CA LYS A 13 -3.81 -4.96 6.02
C LYS A 13 -2.61 -4.96 6.97
N LYS A 14 -1.54 -4.25 6.62
CA LYS A 14 -0.37 -4.09 7.48
C LYS A 14 -0.66 -3.16 8.65
N CYS A 15 -1.37 -2.06 8.41
CA CYS A 15 -1.86 -1.19 9.48
C CYS A 15 -2.72 -1.98 10.48
N GLU A 16 -3.67 -2.78 10.02
CA GLU A 16 -4.48 -3.66 10.87
C GLU A 16 -3.64 -4.68 11.65
N GLN A 17 -2.65 -5.32 11.00
CA GLN A 17 -1.76 -6.30 11.64
C GLN A 17 -0.95 -5.70 12.81
N PHE A 18 -0.58 -4.42 12.70
CA PHE A 18 0.24 -3.72 13.69
C PHE A 18 -0.54 -2.75 14.57
N ASP A 19 -1.88 -2.77 14.52
CA ASP A 19 -2.78 -1.86 15.25
C ASP A 19 -2.45 -0.37 15.02
N LEU A 20 -2.13 -0.03 13.77
CA LEU A 20 -1.84 1.33 13.32
C LEU A 20 -3.05 1.92 12.59
N GLU A 21 -3.30 3.22 12.82
CA GLU A 21 -4.33 3.95 12.08
C GLU A 21 -3.82 4.30 10.66
N PRO A 22 -4.52 3.88 9.59
CA PRO A 22 -4.08 4.14 8.24
C PRO A 22 -4.41 5.58 7.80
N ILE A 23 -3.55 6.15 6.96
CA ILE A 23 -3.85 7.40 6.26
C ILE A 23 -4.74 7.18 5.04
N ASN A 24 -5.45 8.23 4.59
CA ASN A 24 -6.28 8.15 3.40
C ASN A 24 -5.44 7.93 2.12
N PHE A 25 -6.06 7.41 1.06
CA PHE A 25 -5.37 7.07 -0.19
C PHE A 25 -4.66 8.27 -0.84
N TYR A 26 -5.23 9.47 -0.74
CA TYR A 26 -4.61 10.66 -1.32
C TYR A 26 -3.28 10.98 -0.63
N TYR A 27 -3.23 10.96 0.71
CA TYR A 27 -2.00 11.17 1.45
C TYR A 27 -1.01 10.03 1.26
N TYR A 28 -1.50 8.79 1.20
CA TYR A 28 -0.65 7.64 0.88
C TYR A 28 0.14 7.85 -0.42
N VAL A 29 -0.52 8.27 -1.50
CA VAL A 29 0.14 8.51 -2.80
C VAL A 29 1.05 9.75 -2.79
N ASN A 30 0.71 10.79 -2.02
CA ASN A 30 1.46 12.05 -2.05
C ASN A 30 2.58 12.17 -1.00
N GLN A 31 2.51 11.41 0.10
CA GLN A 31 3.45 11.51 1.22
C GLN A 31 4.52 10.42 1.21
N LEU A 32 4.26 9.28 0.55
CA LEU A 32 5.25 8.23 0.38
C LEU A 32 6.14 8.53 -0.83
N SER A 33 7.40 8.11 -0.75
CA SER A 33 8.28 8.15 -1.92
C SER A 33 7.79 7.17 -2.99
N GLN A 34 8.18 7.41 -4.24
CA GLN A 34 7.85 6.52 -5.34
C GLN A 34 8.32 5.07 -5.07
N GLU A 35 9.52 4.91 -4.52
CA GLU A 35 10.08 3.61 -4.12
C GLU A 35 9.22 2.90 -3.06
N GLN A 36 8.72 3.64 -2.06
CA GLN A 36 7.83 3.07 -1.04
C GLN A 36 6.50 2.61 -1.66
N LEU A 37 5.93 3.41 -2.57
CA LEU A 37 4.70 3.07 -3.28
C LEU A 37 4.87 1.83 -4.18
N GLU A 38 6.01 1.75 -4.87
CA GLU A 38 6.38 0.60 -5.70
C GLU A 38 6.52 -0.66 -4.84
N HIS A 39 7.23 -0.59 -3.72
CA HIS A 39 7.38 -1.71 -2.79
C HIS A 39 6.04 -2.27 -2.31
N TYR A 40 5.12 -1.41 -1.88
CA TYR A 40 3.80 -1.86 -1.45
C TYR A 40 3.02 -2.50 -2.61
N ASN A 41 3.14 -1.94 -3.81
CA ASN A 41 2.43 -2.43 -4.98
C ASN A 41 2.98 -3.79 -5.46
N GLU A 42 4.29 -3.97 -5.47
CA GLU A 42 4.96 -5.24 -5.76
C GLU A 42 4.61 -6.30 -4.71
N ALA A 43 4.66 -5.93 -3.42
CA ALA A 43 4.26 -6.84 -2.33
C ALA A 43 2.80 -7.30 -2.47
N ALA A 44 1.91 -6.41 -2.94
CA ALA A 44 0.52 -6.75 -3.22
C ALA A 44 0.39 -7.72 -4.40
N GLN A 45 1.18 -7.54 -5.47
CA GLN A 45 1.19 -8.42 -6.64
C GLN A 45 1.73 -9.81 -6.33
N LEU A 46 2.81 -9.90 -5.54
CA LEU A 46 3.39 -11.17 -5.10
C LEU A 46 2.44 -11.99 -4.21
N LYS A 47 1.58 -11.32 -3.43
CA LYS A 47 0.53 -12.01 -2.64
C LYS A 47 -0.60 -12.62 -3.49
N GLY A 48 -0.71 -12.26 -4.77
CA GLY A 48 -1.69 -12.84 -5.71
C GLY A 48 -1.17 -14.05 -6.51
N SER A 49 0.06 -14.51 -6.25
CA SER A 49 0.76 -15.55 -7.03
C SER A 49 0.78 -16.94 -6.36
N TYR A 50 -0.03 -17.17 -5.33
CA TYR A 50 -0.17 -18.48 -4.65
C TYR A 50 -1.60 -19.00 -4.75
#